data_AF-A0A1E3YEQ4-F1
#
_entry.id   AF-A0A1E3YEQ4-F1
#
_cell.length_a   1.000
_cell.length_b   1.000
_cell.length_c   1.000
_cell.angle_alpha   90.00
_cell.angle_beta   90.00
_cell.angle_gamma   90.00
#
_symmetry.space_group_name_H-M   'P 1'
#
loop_
_entity.id
_entity.type
_entity.pdbx_description
1 polymer ?
#
loop_
_entity_poly.entity_id
_entity_poly.type
_entity_poly.pdbx_seq_one_letter_code
_entity_poly.pdbx_strand_id
1 'polypeptide(L)'
;MSRRLLWIGGLLLVAAQFVPVQRTNPPIEQDVAAPAAVDALLRRACYDCHSHETVWPWYARVAPVSWLVVHDTNEGRRHINFSTWNQLTPAERVRALEDTWKAVDTGRMPMSIYVPMHPDARLSDADKATLAAWIHDATH
;
A
#
# COMPACT_ATOMS: atom_id res chain seq x y z
N MET A 1 -35.63 -2.61 -14.90
CA MET A 1 -34.78 -3.70 -14.36
C MET A 1 -35.70 -4.75 -13.75
N SER A 2 -35.64 -6.01 -14.19
CA SER A 2 -36.57 -7.04 -13.67
C SER A 2 -36.25 -7.34 -12.20
N ARG A 3 -37.28 -7.52 -11.35
CA ARG A 3 -37.08 -7.89 -9.92
C ARG A 3 -36.16 -9.11 -9.77
N ARG A 4 -36.14 -10.01 -10.76
CA ARG A 4 -35.29 -11.20 -10.80
C ARG A 4 -33.79 -10.87 -10.82
N LEU A 5 -33.36 -9.86 -11.57
CA LEU A 5 -31.94 -9.47 -11.62
C LEU A 5 -31.45 -8.94 -10.25
N LEU A 6 -32.29 -8.19 -9.54
CA LEU A 6 -31.95 -7.66 -8.21
C LEU A 6 -31.75 -8.78 -7.19
N TRP A 7 -32.62 -9.79 -7.19
CA TRP A 7 -32.48 -10.96 -6.32
C TRP A 7 -31.24 -11.79 -6.63
N ILE A 8 -30.94 -12.00 -7.92
CA ILE A 8 -29.72 -12.72 -8.34
C ILE A 8 -28.48 -11.96 -7.87
N GLY A 9 -28.42 -10.65 -8.09
CA GLY A 9 -27.30 -9.81 -7.64
C GLY A 9 -27.12 -9.85 -6.12
N GLY A 10 -28.21 -9.75 -5.35
CA GLY A 10 -28.17 -9.83 -3.90
C GLY A 10 -27.66 -11.19 -3.40
N LEU A 11 -28.15 -12.30 -3.98
CA LEU A 11 -27.68 -13.64 -3.65
C LEU A 11 -26.18 -13.82 -3.93
N LEU A 12 -25.68 -13.29 -5.06
CA LEU A 12 -24.27 -13.34 -5.39
C LEU A 12 -23.42 -12.54 -4.38
N LEU A 13 -23.86 -11.36 -3.94
CA LEU A 13 -23.14 -10.56 -2.94
C LEU A 13 -23.09 -11.24 -1.57
N VAL A 14 -24.18 -11.92 -1.18
CA VAL A 14 -24.22 -12.73 0.05
C VAL A 14 -23.28 -13.93 -0.07
N ALA A 15 -23.34 -14.67 -1.19
CA ALA A 15 -22.46 -15.79 -1.46
C ALA A 15 -20.97 -15.39 -1.45
N ALA A 16 -20.65 -14.20 -2.00
CA ALA A 16 -19.29 -13.68 -2.02
C ALA A 16 -18.69 -13.48 -0.61
N GLN A 17 -19.51 -13.20 0.42
CA GLN A 17 -18.99 -13.04 1.79
C GLN A 17 -18.40 -14.33 2.37
N PHE A 18 -18.73 -15.49 1.79
CA PHE A 18 -18.22 -16.79 2.25
C PHE A 18 -16.87 -17.17 1.63
N VAL A 19 -16.27 -16.31 0.80
CA VAL A 19 -14.89 -16.49 0.30
C VAL A 19 -13.94 -15.66 1.17
N PRO A 20 -13.21 -16.29 2.11
CA PRO A 20 -12.36 -15.56 3.05
C PRO A 20 -11.09 -15.06 2.38
N VAL A 21 -10.57 -13.93 2.86
CA VAL A 21 -9.25 -13.41 2.52
C VAL A 21 -8.44 -13.14 3.79
N GLN A 22 -7.14 -13.44 3.72
CA GLN A 22 -6.22 -13.29 4.84
C GLN A 22 -5.72 -11.84 4.92
N ARG A 23 -5.90 -11.22 6.08
CA ARG A 23 -5.49 -9.85 6.41
C ARG A 23 -4.46 -9.92 7.52
N THR A 24 -3.27 -10.41 7.17
CA THR A 24 -2.22 -10.70 8.15
C THR A 24 -1.14 -9.64 8.10
N ASN A 25 -0.62 -9.34 9.29
CA ASN A 25 0.56 -8.54 9.51
C ASN A 25 1.60 -9.46 10.15
N PRO A 26 2.55 -10.00 9.36
CA PRO A 26 3.66 -10.76 9.91
C PRO A 26 4.50 -9.90 10.88
N PRO A 27 5.43 -10.48 11.64
CA PRO A 27 6.35 -9.69 12.46
C PRO A 27 7.16 -8.70 11.60
N ILE A 28 7.46 -7.54 12.18
CA ILE A 28 8.43 -6.59 11.61
C ILE A 28 9.82 -7.18 11.84
N GLU A 29 10.63 -7.28 10.80
CA GLU A 29 12.00 -7.78 10.89
C GLU A 29 12.99 -6.64 11.05
N GLN A 30 12.97 -5.70 10.10
CA GLN A 30 13.77 -4.49 10.13
C GLN A 30 13.10 -3.44 9.26
N ASP A 31 12.84 -2.27 9.85
CA ASP A 31 12.36 -1.10 9.13
C ASP A 31 13.48 -0.42 8.32
N VAL A 32 13.07 0.33 7.30
CA VAL A 32 13.97 1.25 6.59
C VAL A 32 14.46 2.34 7.53
N ALA A 33 15.78 2.56 7.58
CA ALA A 33 16.35 3.65 8.34
C ALA A 33 16.17 4.97 7.55
N ALA A 34 15.30 5.85 8.04
CA ALA A 34 14.99 7.11 7.40
C ALA A 34 14.98 8.28 8.42
N PRO A 35 15.27 9.52 8.00
CA PRO A 35 15.07 10.69 8.85
C PRO A 35 13.62 10.81 9.32
N ALA A 36 13.38 11.43 10.48
CA ALA A 36 12.06 11.48 11.10
C ALA A 36 10.94 12.02 10.18
N ALA A 37 11.24 13.02 9.35
CA ALA A 37 10.28 13.58 8.40
C ALA A 37 9.89 12.56 7.30
N VAL A 38 10.84 11.74 6.86
CA VAL A 38 10.63 10.70 5.85
C VAL A 38 9.90 9.52 6.47
N ASP A 39 10.28 9.06 7.66
CA ASP A 39 9.58 7.98 8.36
C ASP A 39 8.10 8.32 8.57
N ALA A 40 7.80 9.54 9.04
CA ALA A 40 6.42 10.01 9.19
C ALA A 40 5.65 10.02 7.85
N LEU A 41 6.31 10.42 6.76
CA LEU A 41 5.74 10.41 5.41
C LEU A 41 5.46 8.99 4.92
N LEU A 42 6.41 8.07 5.07
CA LEU A 42 6.27 6.69 4.62
C LEU A 42 5.16 5.98 5.42
N ARG A 43 5.10 6.18 6.74
CA ARG A 43 4.05 5.59 7.59
C ARG A 43 2.66 6.09 7.20
N ARG A 44 2.53 7.38 6.90
CA ARG A 44 1.27 8.00 6.50
C ARG A 44 0.81 7.57 5.10
N ALA A 45 1.72 7.47 4.12
CA ALA A 45 1.34 7.37 2.71
C ALA A 45 1.69 6.04 2.03
N CYS A 46 2.53 5.20 2.65
CA CYS A 46 3.08 4.00 2.01
C CYS A 46 2.85 2.73 2.83
N TYR A 47 2.95 2.79 4.16
CA TYR A 47 3.02 1.60 5.02
C TYR A 47 1.75 0.75 4.98
N ASP A 48 0.58 1.33 4.71
CA ASP A 48 -0.65 0.54 4.58
C ASP A 48 -0.57 -0.53 3.49
N CYS A 49 0.17 -0.28 2.40
CA CYS A 49 0.33 -1.24 1.31
C CYS A 49 1.73 -1.88 1.25
N HIS A 50 2.75 -1.23 1.80
CA HIS A 50 4.16 -1.59 1.63
C HIS A 50 4.87 -1.93 2.96
N SER A 51 4.14 -2.37 3.98
CA SER A 51 4.74 -2.79 5.25
C SER A 51 3.97 -3.94 5.90
N HIS A 52 4.55 -4.53 6.95
CA HIS A 52 3.82 -5.42 7.85
C HIS A 52 2.97 -4.66 8.89
N GLU A 53 2.96 -3.33 8.85
CA GLU A 53 2.20 -2.48 9.78
C GLU A 53 0.86 -2.00 9.20
N THR A 54 0.35 -2.66 8.15
CA THR A 54 -0.91 -2.29 7.50
C THR A 54 -2.07 -2.10 8.48
N VAL A 55 -2.69 -0.92 8.44
CA VAL A 55 -3.93 -0.65 9.18
C VAL A 55 -5.12 -1.08 8.34
N TRP A 56 -5.61 -2.30 8.56
CA TRP A 56 -6.69 -2.87 7.74
C TRP A 56 -8.03 -2.14 7.94
N PRO A 57 -8.51 -1.38 6.93
CA PRO A 57 -9.75 -0.61 7.05
C PRO A 57 -10.96 -1.54 7.20
N TRP A 58 -12.07 -1.02 7.74
CA TRP A 58 -13.26 -1.84 8.01
C TRP A 58 -13.79 -2.53 6.74
N TYR A 59 -13.78 -1.85 5.60
CA TYR A 59 -14.25 -2.41 4.33
C TYR A 59 -13.32 -3.50 3.76
N ALA A 60 -12.11 -3.67 4.30
CA ALA A 60 -11.29 -4.85 4.00
C ALA A 60 -11.94 -6.16 4.52
N ARG A 61 -13.06 -6.09 5.25
CA ARG A 61 -13.83 -7.24 5.74
C ARG A 61 -15.06 -7.56 4.90
N VAL A 62 -15.39 -6.74 3.90
CA VAL A 62 -16.64 -6.88 3.12
C VAL A 62 -16.31 -7.23 1.67
N ALA A 63 -16.79 -8.38 1.20
CA ALA A 63 -16.58 -8.78 -0.19
C ALA A 63 -17.49 -7.97 -1.14
N PRO A 64 -17.07 -7.74 -2.39
CA PRO A 64 -15.79 -8.16 -2.99
C PRO A 64 -14.62 -7.18 -2.72
N VAL A 65 -14.87 -6.06 -2.04
CA VAL A 65 -13.85 -5.02 -1.78
C VAL A 65 -12.66 -5.58 -0.97
N SER A 66 -12.95 -6.44 0.00
CA SER A 66 -11.93 -7.16 0.78
C SER A 66 -10.89 -7.87 -0.08
N TRP A 67 -11.30 -8.45 -1.20
CA TRP A 67 -10.41 -9.18 -2.11
C TRP A 67 -9.43 -8.24 -2.81
N LEU A 68 -9.93 -7.08 -3.27
CA LEU A 68 -9.09 -6.05 -3.90
C LEU A 68 -8.08 -5.48 -2.91
N VAL A 69 -8.53 -5.09 -1.71
CA VAL A 69 -7.65 -4.51 -0.69
C VAL A 69 -6.52 -5.49 -0.30
N VAL A 70 -6.86 -6.78 -0.10
CA VAL A 70 -5.86 -7.80 0.23
C VAL A 70 -4.93 -8.08 -0.96
N HIS A 71 -5.47 -8.13 -2.18
CA HIS A 71 -4.66 -8.31 -3.39
C HIS A 71 -3.64 -7.18 -3.54
N ASP A 72 -4.08 -5.92 -3.49
CA ASP A 72 -3.25 -4.74 -3.68
C ASP A 72 -2.20 -4.62 -2.57
N THR A 73 -2.56 -4.89 -1.31
CA THR A 73 -1.60 -4.89 -0.19
C THR A 73 -0.53 -5.97 -0.39
N ASN A 74 -0.91 -7.17 -0.81
CA ASN A 74 0.04 -8.24 -1.06
C ASN A 74 0.93 -7.94 -2.27
N GLU A 75 0.39 -7.32 -3.32
CA GLU A 75 1.17 -6.89 -4.48
C GLU A 75 2.13 -5.75 -4.14
N GLY A 76 1.70 -4.79 -3.32
CA GLY A 76 2.54 -3.72 -2.80
C GLY A 76 3.74 -4.29 -2.03
N ARG A 77 3.50 -5.15 -1.05
CA ARG A 77 4.55 -5.84 -0.28
C ARG A 77 5.51 -6.66 -1.14
N ARG A 78 5.04 -7.25 -2.26
CA ARG A 78 5.90 -7.98 -3.21
C ARG A 78 6.87 -7.08 -3.97
N HIS A 79 6.47 -5.85 -4.27
CA HIS A 79 7.34 -4.89 -4.94
C HIS A 79 8.35 -4.29 -3.97
N ILE A 80 7.89 -3.90 -2.78
CA ILE A 80 8.72 -3.36 -1.71
C ILE A 80 7.97 -3.52 -0.39
N ASN A 81 8.70 -3.95 0.64
CA ASN A 81 8.19 -4.07 1.99
C ASN A 81 9.18 -3.44 2.97
N PHE A 82 8.78 -2.31 3.54
CA PHE A 82 9.61 -1.53 4.45
C PHE A 82 9.90 -2.26 5.76
N SER A 83 9.06 -3.21 6.17
CA SER A 83 9.24 -3.98 7.41
C SER A 83 10.21 -5.16 7.28
N THR A 84 10.69 -5.46 6.07
CA THR A 84 11.66 -6.53 5.77
C THR A 84 12.89 -5.99 5.06
N TRP A 85 13.32 -4.78 5.42
CA TRP A 85 14.43 -4.08 4.76
C TRP A 85 15.76 -4.82 4.87
N ASN A 86 15.94 -5.60 5.94
CA ASN A 86 17.06 -6.52 6.16
C ASN A 86 17.20 -7.58 5.07
N GLN A 87 16.11 -7.95 4.38
CA GLN A 87 16.12 -8.99 3.36
C GLN A 87 16.68 -8.52 2.01
N LEU A 88 16.70 -7.21 1.78
CA LEU A 88 17.22 -6.63 0.54
C LEU A 88 18.75 -6.48 0.61
N THR A 89 19.45 -6.91 -0.44
CA THR A 89 20.85 -6.58 -0.68
C THR A 89 21.03 -5.07 -0.88
N PRO A 90 22.25 -4.52 -0.72
CA PRO A 90 22.48 -3.09 -0.97
C PRO A 90 22.01 -2.61 -2.35
N ALA A 91 22.23 -3.40 -3.41
CA ALA A 91 21.78 -3.06 -4.76
C ALA A 91 20.25 -3.08 -4.91
N GLU A 92 19.57 -4.04 -4.25
CA GLU A 92 18.11 -4.09 -4.24
C GLU A 92 17.50 -2.93 -3.46
N ARG A 93 18.13 -2.50 -2.36
CA ARG A 93 17.69 -1.31 -1.61
C ARG A 93 17.74 -0.06 -2.48
N VAL A 94 18.84 0.14 -3.22
CA VAL A 94 18.98 1.27 -4.16
C VAL A 94 17.87 1.22 -5.21
N ARG A 95 17.69 0.08 -5.89
CA ARG A 95 16.65 -0.08 -6.91
C ARG A 95 15.25 0.14 -6.33
N ALA A 96 14.96 -0.38 -5.14
CA ALA A 96 13.66 -0.23 -4.49
C ALA A 96 13.33 1.25 -4.22
N LEU A 97 14.32 2.05 -3.78
CA LEU A 97 14.17 3.48 -3.59
C LEU A 97 13.98 4.22 -4.92
N GLU A 98 14.78 3.91 -5.94
CA GLU A 98 14.63 4.51 -7.28
C GLU A 98 13.25 4.20 -7.90
N ASP A 99 12.78 2.95 -7.80
CA ASP A 99 11.48 2.53 -8.29
C ASP A 99 10.33 3.20 -7.51
N THR A 100 10.52 3.40 -6.20
CA THR A 100 9.59 4.16 -5.35
C THR A 100 9.48 5.59 -5.85
N TRP A 101 10.61 6.28 -6.05
CA TRP A 101 10.59 7.65 -6.57
C TRP A 101 9.94 7.72 -7.95
N LYS A 102 10.32 6.82 -8.86
CA LYS A 102 9.73 6.75 -10.20
C LYS A 102 8.22 6.54 -10.15
N ALA A 103 7.70 5.72 -9.25
CA ALA A 103 6.26 5.51 -9.08
C ALA A 103 5.55 6.78 -8.59
N VAL A 104 6.16 7.51 -7.66
CA VAL A 104 5.63 8.79 -7.14
C VAL A 104 5.68 9.90 -8.20
N ASP A 105 6.82 10.07 -8.86
CA ASP A 105 7.05 11.11 -9.87
C ASP A 105 6.12 10.95 -11.08
N THR A 106 5.91 9.71 -11.52
CA THR A 106 4.98 9.40 -12.63
C THR A 106 3.50 9.37 -12.20
N GLY A 107 3.19 9.67 -10.94
CA GLY A 107 1.82 9.69 -10.42
C GLY A 107 1.14 8.32 -10.33
N ARG A 108 1.91 7.22 -10.40
CA ARG A 108 1.41 5.85 -10.19
C ARG A 108 1.17 5.56 -8.71
N MET A 109 1.93 6.22 -7.83
CA MET A 109 1.78 6.12 -6.38
C MET A 109 1.57 7.49 -5.72
N PRO A 110 0.68 7.60 -4.73
CA PRO A 110 -0.33 6.60 -4.35
C PRO A 110 -1.35 6.38 -5.47
N MET A 111 -1.98 5.20 -5.52
CA MET A 111 -2.99 4.90 -6.54
C MET A 111 -4.13 5.93 -6.53
N SER A 112 -4.54 6.41 -7.71
CA SER A 112 -5.58 7.43 -7.84
C SER A 112 -6.94 6.99 -7.26
N ILE A 113 -7.24 5.69 -7.27
CA ILE A 113 -8.44 5.11 -6.66
C ILE A 113 -8.36 5.01 -5.13
N TYR A 114 -7.16 5.05 -4.54
CA TYR A 114 -6.93 4.89 -3.12
C TYR A 114 -7.06 6.23 -2.37
N VAL A 115 -6.53 7.32 -2.95
CA VAL A 115 -6.49 8.66 -2.34
C VAL A 115 -7.86 9.22 -1.92
N PRO A 116 -8.97 9.04 -2.65
CA PRO A 116 -10.28 9.53 -2.21
C PRO A 116 -10.77 8.92 -0.90
N MET A 117 -10.40 7.67 -0.62
CA MET A 117 -10.73 7.00 0.64
C MET A 117 -9.67 7.19 1.73
N HIS A 118 -8.46 7.60 1.35
CA HIS A 118 -7.32 7.85 2.24
C HIS A 118 -6.67 9.20 1.88
N PRO A 119 -7.35 10.31 2.19
CA PRO A 119 -6.85 11.64 1.82
C PRO A 119 -5.49 11.92 2.48
N ASP A 120 -5.25 11.33 3.66
CA ASP A 120 -3.98 11.45 4.39
C ASP A 120 -2.80 10.85 3.62
N ALA A 121 -3.02 9.90 2.68
CA ALA A 121 -1.93 9.36 1.87
C ALA A 121 -1.52 10.28 0.71
N ARG A 122 -2.28 11.35 0.44
CA ARG A 122 -1.96 12.29 -0.63
C ARG A 122 -0.59 12.94 -0.35
N LEU A 123 0.28 12.88 -1.36
CA LEU A 123 1.59 13.53 -1.32
C LEU A 123 1.48 14.97 -1.84
N SER A 124 1.82 15.93 -0.98
CA SER A 124 2.05 17.32 -1.38
C SER A 124 3.36 17.47 -2.15
N ASP A 125 3.60 18.63 -2.76
CA ASP A 125 4.88 18.89 -3.42
C ASP A 125 6.05 18.92 -2.42
N ALA A 126 5.81 19.35 -1.18
CA ALA A 126 6.79 19.31 -0.10
C ALA A 126 7.11 17.85 0.34
N ASP A 127 6.10 16.99 0.36
CA ASP A 127 6.28 15.55 0.62
C ASP A 127 7.13 14.91 -0.47
N LYS A 128 6.82 15.19 -1.74
CA LYS A 128 7.58 14.67 -2.88
C LYS A 128 9.03 15.15 -2.85
N ALA A 129 9.27 16.43 -2.57
CA ALA A 129 10.61 16.98 -2.44
C ALA A 129 11.40 16.32 -1.30
N THR A 130 10.75 16.10 -0.15
CA THR A 130 11.34 15.42 1.01
C THR A 130 11.73 13.98 0.68
N LEU A 131 10.83 13.25 0.01
CA LEU A 131 11.07 11.88 -0.42
C LEU A 131 12.19 11.81 -1.48
N ALA A 132 12.16 12.69 -2.47
CA ALA A 132 13.18 12.75 -3.53
C ALA A 132 14.58 13.01 -2.99
N ALA A 133 14.72 13.98 -2.08
CA ALA A 133 15.99 14.32 -1.47
C ALA A 133 16.56 13.14 -0.68
N TRP A 134 15.74 12.49 0.15
CA TRP A 134 16.18 11.32 0.89
C TRP A 134 16.58 10.15 -0.01
N ILE A 135 15.79 9.87 -1.06
CA ILE A 135 16.11 8.80 -2.01
C ILE A 135 17.43 9.10 -2.72
N HIS A 136 17.63 10.32 -3.19
CA HIS A 136 18.89 10.73 -3.83
C HIS A 136 20.10 10.50 -2.91
N ASP A 137 20.01 10.93 -1.66
CA ASP A 137 21.10 10.80 -0.67
C ASP A 137 21.32 9.35 -0.21
N ALA A 138 20.30 8.51 -0.27
CA ALA A 138 20.40 7.09 0.09
C ALA A 138 20.95 6.21 -1.04
N THR A 139 20.98 6.71 -2.28
CA THR A 139 21.42 5.95 -3.46
C THR A 139 22.76 6.40 -4.05
N HIS A 140 23.35 7.48 -3.53
CA HIS A 140 24.62 8.06 -3.98
C HIS A 140 25.59 8.30 -2.81
#